data_AF-A0A1Z7ZVN4-F1
#
_entry.id   AF-A0A1Z7ZVN4-F1
#
_cell.length_a   1.000
_cell.length_b   1.000
_cell.length_c   1.000
_cell.angle_alpha   90.00
_cell.angle_beta   90.00
_cell.angle_gamma   90.00
#
_symmetry.space_group_name_H-M   'P 1'
#
loop_
_entity.id
_entity.type
_entity.pdbx_description
1 polymer ?
#
loop_
_entity_poly.entity_id
_entity_poly.type
_entity_poly.pdbx_seq_one_letter_code
_entity_poly.pdbx_strand_id
1 'polypeptide(L)'
;MSKAKARIKEVISFFKNKDIVLGYRKLMDCAIDTQDLGIYRKVIALTDWKEEFPKKEDELIEKSLVILEHISKVPISEYETNTPVVIGSNLTKSYGYNRFNLGPVSVKIHKGEVYGLVGENGNGKTTLLRVLAKELKYNEGELDYRFDSTYDSNYDLRTNLIYIPQRTQKWYGSLKDNLKFVLSNYGIPPEENETRVLMMIARFGLWNYKHLKWNELSSGYKMRFELARTLLRQPELLLLDEPLANLDVLAQQVILEDLKSICNSINNPIALILSSQQLYEVEKISDKVIYLKDGKYKDNKETIEDDENQLIIEIDCNAKRDVLLSIFENLQIVKLIYNGGIYVAYFKEDTLFSTVLETLGKHKIEVTYTRNITKSTRRFFVS
;
A
#
# COMPACT_ATOMS: atom_id res chain seq x y z
N MET A 1 14.76 17.27 -13.23
CA MET A 1 14.00 16.37 -14.14
C MET A 1 12.64 16.17 -13.50
N SER A 2 11.53 16.34 -14.23
CA SER A 2 10.18 16.14 -13.63
C SER A 2 9.98 14.69 -13.19
N LYS A 3 9.13 14.45 -12.19
CA LYS A 3 8.82 13.10 -11.69
C LYS A 3 8.30 12.20 -12.81
N ALA A 4 7.49 12.76 -13.72
CA ALA A 4 6.96 12.05 -14.88
C ALA A 4 8.07 11.55 -15.82
N LYS A 5 9.05 12.39 -16.14
CA LYS A 5 10.20 11.99 -16.97
C LYS A 5 11.05 10.91 -16.30
N ALA A 6 11.19 10.96 -14.97
CA ALA A 6 11.89 9.94 -14.20
C ALA A 6 11.18 8.58 -14.28
N ARG A 7 9.86 8.57 -14.04
CA ARG A 7 9.03 7.34 -14.13
C ARG A 7 9.09 6.73 -15.52
N ILE A 8 8.94 7.53 -16.58
CA ILE A 8 9.04 7.03 -17.97
C ILE A 8 10.42 6.41 -18.25
N LYS A 9 11.50 7.08 -17.83
CA LYS A 9 12.87 6.56 -18.00
C LYS A 9 13.09 5.24 -17.27
N GLU A 10 12.53 5.11 -16.07
CA GLU A 10 12.52 3.86 -15.30
C GLU A 10 11.78 2.74 -16.06
N VAL A 11 10.58 3.02 -16.60
CA VAL A 11 9.82 2.04 -17.40
C VAL A 11 10.59 1.58 -18.63
N ILE A 12 11.24 2.50 -19.34
CA ILE A 12 12.10 2.18 -20.48
C ILE A 12 13.24 1.26 -20.04
N SER A 13 13.81 1.45 -18.84
CA SER A 13 14.86 0.58 -18.31
C SER A 13 14.38 -0.85 -18.07
N PHE A 14 13.15 -1.04 -17.55
CA PHE A 14 12.59 -2.39 -17.38
C PHE A 14 12.49 -3.13 -18.72
N PHE A 15 11.98 -2.46 -19.76
CA PHE A 15 11.89 -3.05 -21.09
C PHE A 15 13.27 -3.35 -21.70
N LYS A 16 14.25 -2.45 -21.54
CA LYS A 16 15.63 -2.70 -22.00
C LYS A 16 16.28 -3.92 -21.33
N ASN A 17 15.92 -4.18 -20.07
CA ASN A 17 16.40 -5.32 -19.30
C ASN A 17 15.51 -6.57 -19.46
N LYS A 18 14.54 -6.55 -20.38
CA LYS A 18 13.55 -7.62 -20.61
C LYS A 18 12.70 -7.98 -19.38
N ASP A 19 12.51 -7.04 -18.44
CA ASP A 19 11.52 -7.17 -17.37
C ASP A 19 10.15 -6.70 -17.89
N ILE A 20 9.51 -7.58 -18.66
CA ILE A 20 8.27 -7.28 -19.38
C ILE A 20 7.10 -7.12 -18.42
N VAL A 21 7.03 -7.94 -17.38
CA VAL A 21 5.90 -7.93 -16.43
C VAL A 21 5.86 -6.61 -15.68
N LEU A 22 7.00 -6.17 -15.13
CA LEU A 22 7.07 -4.92 -14.39
C LEU A 22 7.02 -3.71 -15.33
N GLY A 23 7.70 -3.77 -16.47
CA GLY A 23 7.65 -2.73 -17.50
C GLY A 23 6.23 -2.46 -17.99
N TYR A 24 5.47 -3.51 -18.30
CA TYR A 24 4.08 -3.40 -18.75
C TYR A 24 3.15 -2.83 -17.68
N ARG A 25 3.33 -3.25 -16.42
CA ARG A 25 2.56 -2.71 -15.29
C ARG A 25 2.84 -1.21 -15.09
N LYS A 26 4.12 -0.81 -15.09
CA LYS A 26 4.52 0.60 -14.90
C LYS A 26 4.16 1.48 -16.10
N LEU A 27 4.12 0.93 -17.32
CA LEU A 27 3.56 1.58 -18.50
C LEU A 27 2.11 2.01 -18.26
N MET A 28 1.29 1.10 -17.71
CA MET A 28 -0.11 1.42 -17.42
C MET A 28 -0.26 2.49 -16.35
N ASP A 29 0.59 2.48 -15.31
CA ASP A 29 0.61 3.57 -14.32
C ASP A 29 0.92 4.92 -14.99
N CYS A 30 1.93 4.96 -15.87
CA CYS A 30 2.27 6.17 -16.62
C CYS A 30 1.14 6.62 -17.55
N ALA A 31 0.41 5.68 -18.14
CA ALA A 31 -0.76 5.98 -18.94
C ALA A 31 -1.88 6.57 -18.08
N ILE A 32 -2.22 5.95 -16.94
CA ILE A 32 -3.24 6.47 -16.00
C ILE A 32 -2.89 7.89 -15.54
N ASP A 33 -1.61 8.16 -15.26
CA ASP A 33 -1.13 9.50 -14.88
C ASP A 33 -1.39 10.58 -15.96
N THR A 34 -1.64 10.21 -17.22
CA THR A 34 -1.96 11.21 -18.28
C THR A 34 -3.40 11.69 -18.26
N GLN A 35 -4.34 10.92 -17.70
CA GLN A 35 -5.79 11.13 -17.83
C GLN A 35 -6.28 11.29 -19.29
N ASP A 36 -5.49 10.84 -20.27
CA ASP A 36 -5.77 11.02 -21.70
C ASP A 36 -6.44 9.77 -22.27
N LEU A 37 -7.69 9.91 -22.71
CA LEU A 37 -8.47 8.80 -23.27
C LEU A 37 -7.86 8.23 -24.55
N GLY A 38 -7.13 9.04 -25.33
CA GLY A 38 -6.40 8.58 -26.51
C GLY A 38 -5.24 7.66 -26.15
N ILE A 39 -4.49 7.98 -25.10
CA ILE A 39 -3.46 7.10 -24.52
C ILE A 39 -4.11 5.83 -23.97
N TYR A 40 -5.23 5.94 -23.25
CA TYR A 40 -5.94 4.76 -22.73
C TYR A 40 -6.34 3.80 -23.85
N ARG A 41 -6.90 4.31 -24.96
CA ARG A 41 -7.24 3.48 -26.14
C ARG A 41 -6.03 2.76 -26.73
N LYS A 42 -4.86 3.41 -26.78
CA LYS A 42 -3.61 2.78 -27.25
C LYS A 42 -3.18 1.64 -26.32
N VAL A 43 -3.27 1.82 -25.01
CA VAL A 43 -2.93 0.77 -24.03
C VAL A 43 -3.94 -0.37 -24.03
N ILE A 44 -5.23 -0.06 -24.22
CA ILE A 44 -6.28 -1.07 -24.38
C ILE A 44 -6.01 -1.93 -25.62
N ALA A 45 -5.73 -1.32 -26.77
CA ALA A 45 -5.38 -2.05 -27.99
C ALA A 45 -4.10 -2.89 -27.82
N LEU A 46 -3.10 -2.38 -27.09
CA LEU A 46 -1.91 -3.15 -26.73
C LEU A 46 -2.24 -4.34 -25.82
N THR A 47 -3.18 -4.17 -24.89
CA THR A 47 -3.63 -5.25 -23.99
C THR A 47 -4.31 -6.36 -24.78
N ASP A 48 -5.24 -6.03 -25.66
CA ASP A 48 -5.88 -7.03 -26.53
C ASP A 48 -4.85 -7.77 -27.38
N TRP A 49 -3.94 -7.03 -28.03
CA TRP A 49 -2.88 -7.63 -28.83
C TRP A 49 -1.96 -8.55 -28.01
N LYS A 50 -1.60 -8.15 -26.78
CA LYS A 50 -0.76 -8.97 -25.89
C LYS A 50 -1.43 -10.29 -25.54
N GLU A 51 -2.74 -10.29 -25.31
CA GLU A 51 -3.48 -11.51 -24.97
C GLU A 51 -3.66 -12.43 -26.20
N GLU A 52 -3.76 -11.87 -27.41
CA GLU A 52 -3.78 -12.63 -28.65
C GLU A 52 -2.39 -13.23 -29.00
N PHE A 53 -1.30 -12.51 -28.69
CA PHE A 53 0.06 -12.89 -29.05
C PHE A 53 1.02 -12.98 -27.84
N PRO A 54 0.77 -13.84 -26.85
CA PRO A 54 1.49 -13.83 -25.56
C PRO A 54 2.98 -14.20 -25.66
N LYS A 55 3.41 -14.81 -26.76
CA LYS A 55 4.82 -15.22 -26.99
C LYS A 55 5.65 -14.17 -27.74
N LYS A 56 5.04 -13.09 -28.23
CA LYS A 56 5.70 -12.06 -29.04
C LYS A 56 6.25 -10.94 -28.15
N GLU A 57 7.20 -11.30 -27.30
CA GLU A 57 7.76 -10.42 -26.27
C GLU A 57 8.51 -9.20 -26.84
N ASP A 58 9.34 -9.38 -27.88
CA ASP A 58 10.09 -8.28 -28.47
C ASP A 58 9.15 -7.26 -29.16
N GLU A 59 8.13 -7.74 -29.88
CA GLU A 59 7.09 -6.88 -30.48
C GLU A 59 6.25 -6.14 -29.41
N LEU A 60 5.98 -6.79 -28.26
CA LEU A 60 5.31 -6.15 -27.12
C LEU A 60 6.14 -4.99 -26.58
N ILE A 61 7.46 -5.18 -26.45
CA ILE A 61 8.41 -4.16 -25.99
C ILE A 61 8.40 -2.97 -26.96
N GLU A 62 8.54 -3.22 -28.26
CA GLU A 62 8.53 -2.17 -29.29
C GLU A 62 7.25 -1.33 -29.25
N LYS A 63 6.08 -1.98 -29.23
CA LYS A 63 4.79 -1.30 -29.12
C LYS A 63 4.67 -0.51 -27.82
N SER A 64 5.17 -1.04 -26.71
CA SER A 64 5.17 -0.36 -25.41
C SER A 64 6.02 0.91 -25.41
N LEU A 65 7.20 0.85 -26.03
CA LEU A 65 8.11 2.01 -26.15
C LEU A 65 7.47 3.13 -27.00
N VAL A 66 6.76 2.79 -28.08
CA VAL A 66 6.02 3.77 -28.89
C VAL A 66 4.91 4.46 -28.08
N ILE A 67 4.23 3.73 -27.18
CA ILE A 67 3.24 4.34 -26.29
C ILE A 67 3.93 5.27 -25.27
N LEU A 68 5.07 4.88 -24.70
CA LEU A 68 5.84 5.74 -23.78
C LEU A 68 6.31 7.04 -24.44
N GLU A 69 6.69 7.00 -25.71
CA GLU A 69 7.00 8.22 -26.48
C GLU A 69 5.79 9.15 -26.59
N HIS A 70 4.59 8.61 -26.83
CA HIS A 70 3.37 9.40 -26.81
C HIS A 70 3.06 9.97 -25.43
N ILE A 71 3.18 9.15 -24.37
CA ILE A 71 2.99 9.60 -22.97
C ILE A 71 3.95 10.75 -22.64
N SER A 72 5.20 10.66 -23.09
CA SER A 72 6.21 11.70 -22.82
C SER A 72 5.89 13.09 -23.38
N LYS A 73 4.95 13.16 -24.33
CA LYS A 73 4.48 14.40 -24.96
C LYS A 73 3.25 14.99 -24.28
N VAL A 74 2.58 14.24 -23.38
CA VAL A 74 1.42 14.72 -22.65
C VAL A 74 1.90 15.49 -21.40
N PRO A 75 1.46 16.74 -21.20
CA PRO A 75 1.79 17.46 -19.97
C PRO A 75 1.05 16.82 -18.79
N ILE A 76 1.80 16.42 -17.75
CA ILE A 76 1.25 15.86 -16.51
C ILE A 76 1.44 16.90 -15.40
N SER A 77 0.36 17.30 -14.75
CA SER A 77 0.42 18.10 -13.53
C SER A 77 0.94 17.24 -12.38
N GLU A 78 1.97 17.72 -11.69
CA GLU A 78 2.47 17.09 -10.47
C GLU A 78 1.62 17.59 -9.29
N TYR A 79 0.99 16.66 -8.57
CA TYR A 79 0.17 17.00 -7.41
C TYR A 79 1.04 17.31 -6.19
N GLU A 80 0.66 18.30 -5.38
CA GLU A 80 1.32 18.57 -4.09
C GLU A 80 0.84 17.58 -3.02
N THR A 81 1.79 16.87 -2.38
CA THR A 81 1.50 15.83 -1.38
C THR A 81 1.68 16.30 0.07
N ASN A 82 2.01 17.57 0.29
CA ASN A 82 2.34 18.09 1.62
C ASN A 82 1.11 18.47 2.46
N THR A 83 -0.08 18.50 1.84
CA THR A 83 -1.33 18.81 2.54
C THR A 83 -1.93 17.54 3.14
N PRO A 84 -2.36 17.59 4.43
CA PRO A 84 -3.10 16.49 5.02
C PRO A 84 -4.51 16.44 4.41
N VAL A 85 -4.97 15.26 4.03
CA VAL A 85 -6.34 15.04 3.54
C VAL A 85 -7.32 14.66 4.66
N VAL A 86 -6.80 14.14 5.78
CA VAL A 86 -7.57 13.85 7.00
C VAL A 86 -6.80 14.27 8.23
N ILE A 87 -7.47 14.96 9.14
CA ILE A 87 -6.96 15.31 10.47
C ILE A 87 -7.96 14.83 11.52
N GLY A 88 -7.56 13.84 12.32
CA GLY A 88 -8.27 13.42 13.52
C GLY A 88 -7.53 13.90 14.75
N SER A 89 -8.20 14.58 15.67
CA SER A 89 -7.60 15.10 16.91
C SER A 89 -8.32 14.51 18.12
N ASN A 90 -7.58 13.78 18.96
CA ASN A 90 -8.07 13.19 20.21
C ASN A 90 -9.37 12.37 20.05
N LEU A 91 -9.48 11.63 18.95
CA LEU A 91 -10.66 10.83 18.65
C LEU A 91 -10.83 9.71 19.68
N THR A 92 -11.99 9.65 20.32
CA THR A 92 -12.36 8.56 21.22
C THR A 92 -13.60 7.84 20.74
N LYS A 93 -13.69 6.53 21.01
CA LYS A 93 -14.90 5.75 20.75
C LYS A 93 -15.14 4.69 21.81
N SER A 94 -16.30 4.74 22.45
CA SER A 94 -16.74 3.79 23.46
C SER A 94 -17.97 3.01 22.99
N TYR A 95 -18.00 1.70 23.29
CA TYR A 95 -19.16 0.84 23.04
C TYR A 95 -19.82 0.42 24.35
N GLY A 96 -20.88 1.13 24.75
CA GLY A 96 -21.59 0.86 26.01
C GLY A 96 -20.70 1.02 27.25
N TYR A 97 -21.25 0.72 28.43
CA TYR A 97 -20.51 0.77 29.68
C TYR A 97 -19.57 -0.45 29.77
N ASN A 98 -18.25 -0.23 29.87
CA ASN A 98 -17.20 -1.24 30.11
C ASN A 98 -16.95 -2.34 29.04
N ARG A 99 -17.27 -2.16 27.75
CA ARG A 99 -16.89 -3.18 26.73
C ARG A 99 -15.55 -2.91 26.04
N PHE A 100 -15.45 -1.77 25.35
CA PHE A 100 -14.26 -1.41 24.57
C PHE A 100 -14.21 0.10 24.37
N ASN A 101 -13.02 0.67 24.55
CA ASN A 101 -12.72 2.08 24.35
C ASN A 101 -11.53 2.20 23.40
N LEU A 102 -11.71 2.92 22.29
CA LEU A 102 -10.65 3.38 21.41
C LEU A 102 -10.27 4.81 21.79
N GLY A 103 -8.97 5.10 21.83
CA GLY A 103 -8.43 6.44 21.90
C GLY A 103 -7.98 6.90 23.29
N PRO A 104 -7.54 8.19 23.39
CA PRO A 104 -7.55 9.19 22.33
C PRO A 104 -6.60 8.84 21.16
N VAL A 105 -7.06 9.05 19.92
CA VAL A 105 -6.30 8.83 18.69
C VAL A 105 -6.15 10.16 17.95
N SER A 106 -4.92 10.56 17.65
CA SER A 106 -4.62 11.76 16.87
C SER A 106 -3.85 11.38 15.61
N VAL A 107 -4.40 11.63 14.42
CA VAL A 107 -3.79 11.23 13.15
C VAL A 107 -3.84 12.38 12.15
N LYS A 108 -2.76 12.50 11.36
CA LYS A 108 -2.66 13.47 10.28
C LYS A 108 -2.18 12.77 9.02
N ILE A 109 -3.11 12.45 8.14
CA ILE A 109 -2.89 11.61 6.96
C ILE A 109 -2.67 12.50 5.74
N HIS A 110 -1.55 12.31 5.02
CA HIS A 110 -1.21 13.11 3.83
C HIS A 110 -1.44 12.32 2.55
N LYS A 111 -1.70 13.06 1.47
CA LYS A 111 -1.89 12.49 0.13
C LYS A 111 -0.60 11.82 -0.35
N GLY A 112 -0.73 10.63 -0.94
CA GLY A 112 0.42 9.85 -1.42
C GLY A 112 1.19 9.08 -0.35
N GLU A 113 0.89 9.28 0.94
CA GLU A 113 1.45 8.47 2.02
C GLU A 113 0.61 7.21 2.27
N VAL A 114 1.31 6.11 2.58
CA VAL A 114 0.72 4.83 3.00
C VAL A 114 0.90 4.66 4.50
N TYR A 115 -0.21 4.47 5.20
CA TYR A 115 -0.26 4.20 6.63
C TYR A 115 -0.62 2.75 6.88
N GLY A 116 0.25 2.00 7.54
CA GLY A 116 -0.06 0.68 8.06
C GLY A 116 -0.79 0.78 9.39
N LEU A 117 -1.96 0.18 9.54
CA LEU A 117 -2.69 0.09 10.80
C LEU A 117 -2.56 -1.32 11.39
N VAL A 118 -1.73 -1.48 12.42
CA VAL A 118 -1.35 -2.79 12.95
C VAL A 118 -1.88 -3.01 14.35
N GLY A 119 -2.36 -4.23 14.61
CA GLY A 119 -2.86 -4.65 15.91
C GLY A 119 -3.56 -6.00 15.81
N GLU A 120 -3.67 -6.71 16.91
CA GLU A 120 -4.43 -7.97 16.98
C GLU A 120 -5.93 -7.75 16.75
N ASN A 121 -6.67 -8.84 16.59
CA ASN A 121 -8.12 -8.79 16.51
C ASN A 121 -8.71 -8.27 17.82
N GLY A 122 -9.66 -7.35 17.71
CA GLY A 122 -10.29 -6.72 18.89
C GLY A 122 -9.60 -5.44 19.38
N ASN A 123 -8.44 -5.06 18.84
CA ASN A 123 -7.74 -3.83 19.27
C ASN A 123 -8.34 -2.52 18.72
N GLY A 124 -9.42 -2.58 17.94
CA GLY A 124 -10.13 -1.39 17.43
C GLY A 124 -9.72 -0.91 16.04
N LYS A 125 -8.98 -1.70 15.24
CA LYS A 125 -8.60 -1.35 13.86
C LYS A 125 -9.81 -0.98 13.00
N THR A 126 -10.77 -1.90 12.87
CA THR A 126 -12.03 -1.69 12.16
C THR A 126 -12.83 -0.52 12.74
N THR A 127 -12.80 -0.33 14.07
CA THR A 127 -13.46 0.81 14.72
C THR A 127 -12.85 2.13 14.27
N LEU A 128 -11.51 2.26 14.30
CA LEU A 128 -10.81 3.45 13.84
C LEU A 128 -11.06 3.71 12.36
N LEU A 129 -10.94 2.70 11.49
CA LEU A 129 -11.21 2.85 10.06
C LEU A 129 -12.64 3.32 9.81
N ARG A 130 -13.64 2.77 10.51
CA ARG A 130 -15.04 3.20 10.36
C ARG A 130 -15.31 4.60 10.90
N VAL A 131 -14.59 5.04 11.94
CA VAL A 131 -14.63 6.44 12.41
C VAL A 131 -14.06 7.35 11.34
N LEU A 132 -12.86 7.05 10.83
CA LEU A 132 -12.21 7.81 9.75
C LEU A 132 -13.02 7.79 8.45
N ALA A 133 -13.79 6.73 8.20
CA ALA A 133 -14.68 6.61 7.05
C ALA A 133 -16.02 7.34 7.21
N LYS A 134 -16.27 7.97 8.37
CA LYS A 134 -17.56 8.57 8.73
C LYS A 134 -18.73 7.56 8.65
N GLU A 135 -18.45 6.28 8.87
CA GLU A 135 -19.44 5.21 9.02
C GLU A 135 -19.82 4.97 10.48
N LEU A 136 -19.00 5.46 11.41
CA LEU A 136 -19.20 5.34 12.84
C LEU A 136 -18.94 6.68 13.53
N LYS A 137 -19.91 7.15 14.31
CA LYS A 137 -19.77 8.38 15.12
C LYS A 137 -18.81 8.16 16.27
N TYR A 138 -17.81 9.03 16.43
CA TYR A 138 -16.92 9.09 17.60
C TYR A 138 -17.61 9.75 18.81
N ASN A 139 -17.03 9.60 20.01
CA ASN A 139 -17.56 10.15 21.25
C ASN A 139 -16.98 11.54 21.55
N GLU A 140 -15.67 11.68 21.45
CA GLU A 140 -14.93 12.94 21.67
C GLU A 140 -13.87 13.13 20.58
N GLY A 141 -13.32 14.34 20.51
CA GLY A 141 -12.33 14.73 19.52
C GLY A 141 -12.94 15.45 18.31
N GLU A 142 -12.11 15.65 17.29
CA GLU A 142 -12.49 16.33 16.05
C GLU A 142 -11.97 15.56 14.84
N LEU A 143 -12.74 15.56 13.75
CA LEU A 143 -12.38 14.91 12.49
C LEU A 143 -12.66 15.86 11.32
N ASP A 144 -11.59 16.25 10.63
CA ASP A 144 -11.59 17.20 9.52
C ASP A 144 -11.09 16.50 8.24
N TYR A 145 -11.73 16.81 7.10
CA TYR A 145 -11.38 16.30 5.78
C TYR A 145 -11.02 17.47 4.89
N ARG A 146 -9.87 17.39 4.23
CA ARG A 146 -9.32 18.47 3.38
C ARG A 146 -9.09 17.96 1.97
N PHE A 147 -10.17 17.50 1.36
CA PHE A 147 -10.19 17.09 -0.03
C PHE A 147 -10.21 18.31 -0.94
N ASP A 148 -9.75 18.14 -2.18
CA ASP A 148 -9.64 19.21 -3.17
C ASP A 148 -11.01 19.71 -3.62
N SER A 149 -11.99 18.80 -3.64
CA SER A 149 -13.38 19.13 -3.95
C SER A 149 -14.15 19.48 -2.68
N THR A 150 -14.93 20.55 -2.76
CA THR A 150 -15.92 20.89 -1.74
C THR A 150 -16.96 19.79 -1.65
N TYR A 151 -17.31 19.41 -0.43
CA TYR A 151 -18.35 18.41 -0.18
C TYR A 151 -19.50 19.06 0.59
N ASP A 152 -20.67 19.13 -0.04
CA ASP A 152 -21.87 19.71 0.57
C ASP A 152 -22.73 18.63 1.26
N SER A 153 -22.45 17.36 0.95
CA SER A 153 -23.17 16.21 1.50
C SER A 153 -22.24 15.06 1.90
N ASN A 154 -22.77 14.11 2.67
CA ASN A 154 -22.08 12.85 2.96
C ASN A 154 -21.88 12.00 1.70
N TYR A 155 -22.69 12.20 0.65
CA TYR A 155 -22.52 11.50 -0.63
C TYR A 155 -21.27 12.00 -1.35
N ASP A 156 -21.09 13.31 -1.42
CA ASP A 156 -19.92 13.93 -2.07
C ASP A 156 -18.62 13.56 -1.33
N LEU A 157 -18.65 13.57 0.01
CA LEU A 157 -17.51 13.09 0.81
C LEU A 157 -17.14 11.65 0.47
N ARG A 158 -18.13 10.74 0.34
CA ARG A 158 -17.94 9.31 0.03
C ARG A 158 -17.60 9.04 -1.44
N THR A 159 -17.58 10.08 -2.26
CA THR A 159 -17.03 10.02 -3.62
C THR A 159 -15.50 10.02 -3.55
N ASN A 160 -14.94 10.88 -2.69
CA ASN A 160 -13.50 11.04 -2.50
C ASN A 160 -12.91 10.14 -1.40
N LEU A 161 -13.75 9.61 -0.51
CA LEU A 161 -13.37 8.70 0.56
C LEU A 161 -13.93 7.30 0.30
N ILE A 162 -13.04 6.30 0.26
CA ILE A 162 -13.42 4.90 0.10
C ILE A 162 -13.02 4.11 1.34
N TYR A 163 -13.95 3.29 1.81
CA TYR A 163 -13.69 2.24 2.78
C TYR A 163 -14.02 0.87 2.18
N ILE A 164 -13.05 -0.04 2.18
CA ILE A 164 -13.22 -1.45 1.80
C ILE A 164 -13.15 -2.29 3.08
N PRO A 165 -14.27 -2.88 3.54
CA PRO A 165 -14.27 -3.73 4.71
C PRO A 165 -13.65 -5.11 4.39
N GLN A 166 -13.19 -5.81 5.43
CA GLN A 166 -12.61 -7.16 5.32
C GLN A 166 -13.51 -8.16 4.57
N ARG A 167 -14.83 -8.06 4.76
CA ARG A 167 -15.81 -8.88 4.05
C ARG A 167 -16.57 -8.02 3.05
N THR A 168 -16.23 -8.18 1.78
CA THR A 168 -16.90 -7.52 0.66
C THR A 168 -18.24 -8.19 0.36
N GLN A 169 -19.24 -7.39 0.02
CA GLN A 169 -20.55 -7.91 -0.39
C GLN A 169 -20.46 -8.61 -1.76
N LYS A 170 -21.43 -9.47 -2.04
CA LYS A 170 -21.55 -10.11 -3.35
C LYS A 170 -22.07 -9.12 -4.39
N TRP A 171 -21.42 -9.08 -5.53
CA TRP A 171 -21.89 -8.34 -6.71
C TRP A 171 -22.65 -9.25 -7.68
N TYR A 172 -23.58 -8.65 -8.42
CA TYR A 172 -24.42 -9.34 -9.42
C TYR A 172 -24.11 -8.81 -10.82
N GLY A 173 -24.23 -9.66 -11.84
CA GLY A 173 -23.82 -9.31 -13.21
C GLY A 173 -22.33 -9.55 -13.47
N SER A 174 -21.86 -9.14 -14.64
CA SER A 174 -20.45 -9.30 -15.03
C SER A 174 -19.55 -8.27 -14.36
N LEU A 175 -18.26 -8.59 -14.28
CA LEU A 175 -17.25 -7.69 -13.75
C LEU A 175 -17.28 -6.32 -14.43
N LYS A 176 -17.24 -6.33 -15.76
CA LYS A 176 -17.24 -5.13 -16.60
C LYS A 176 -18.50 -4.29 -16.39
N ASP A 177 -19.67 -4.92 -16.35
CA ASP A 177 -20.94 -4.19 -16.18
C ASP A 177 -21.01 -3.48 -14.83
N ASN A 178 -20.52 -4.12 -13.76
CA ASN A 178 -20.45 -3.48 -12.44
C ASN A 178 -19.52 -2.27 -12.44
N LEU A 179 -18.37 -2.35 -13.12
CA LEU A 179 -17.45 -1.21 -13.24
C LEU A 179 -18.07 -0.07 -14.07
N LYS A 180 -18.78 -0.40 -15.17
CA LYS A 180 -19.50 0.59 -15.98
C LYS A 180 -20.61 1.26 -15.18
N PHE A 181 -21.36 0.47 -14.40
CA PHE A 181 -22.43 0.98 -13.54
C PHE A 181 -21.92 2.01 -12.54
N VAL A 182 -20.73 1.80 -11.95
CA VAL A 182 -20.11 2.80 -11.07
C VAL A 182 -19.95 4.12 -11.79
N LEU A 183 -19.26 4.17 -12.93
CA LEU A 183 -19.04 5.41 -13.65
C LEU A 183 -20.33 6.06 -14.18
N SER A 184 -21.32 5.26 -14.57
CA SER A 184 -22.63 5.77 -14.99
C SER A 184 -23.35 6.50 -13.85
N ASN A 185 -23.24 6.04 -12.61
CA ASN A 185 -23.82 6.71 -11.44
C ASN A 185 -23.18 8.08 -11.15
N TYR A 186 -21.96 8.31 -11.64
CA TYR A 186 -21.28 9.60 -11.58
C TYR A 186 -21.42 10.41 -12.89
N GLY A 187 -22.34 10.03 -13.77
CA GLY A 187 -22.68 10.80 -14.98
C GLY A 187 -21.63 10.73 -16.09
N ILE A 188 -20.69 9.78 -16.05
CA ILE A 188 -19.66 9.66 -17.09
C ILE A 188 -20.28 9.17 -18.41
N PRO A 189 -20.05 9.85 -19.54
CA PRO A 189 -20.61 9.48 -20.84
C PRO A 189 -20.20 8.06 -21.29
N PRO A 190 -21.03 7.35 -22.10
CA PRO A 190 -20.79 5.95 -22.45
C PRO A 190 -19.42 5.64 -23.08
N GLU A 191 -18.93 6.49 -23.98
CA GLU A 191 -17.66 6.29 -24.68
C GLU A 191 -16.44 6.41 -23.73
N GLU A 192 -16.47 7.43 -22.87
CA GLU A 192 -15.46 7.64 -21.85
C GLU A 192 -15.51 6.55 -20.78
N ASN A 193 -16.71 6.17 -20.36
CA ASN A 193 -16.96 5.12 -19.37
C ASN A 193 -16.34 3.79 -19.82
N GLU A 194 -16.63 3.37 -21.06
CA GLU A 194 -16.05 2.15 -21.63
C GLU A 194 -14.51 2.20 -21.63
N THR A 195 -13.93 3.32 -22.06
CA THR A 195 -12.48 3.50 -22.12
C THR A 195 -11.85 3.43 -20.72
N ARG A 196 -12.38 4.16 -19.74
CA ARG A 196 -11.88 4.15 -18.35
C ARG A 196 -12.01 2.77 -17.70
N VAL A 197 -13.14 2.09 -17.91
CA VAL A 197 -13.36 0.74 -17.37
C VAL A 197 -12.38 -0.26 -17.95
N LEU A 198 -12.20 -0.29 -19.27
CA LEU A 198 -11.26 -1.22 -19.91
C LEU A 198 -9.82 -0.93 -19.47
N MET A 199 -9.43 0.34 -19.35
CA MET A 199 -8.11 0.71 -18.83
C MET A 199 -7.89 0.17 -17.41
N MET A 200 -8.91 0.29 -16.54
CA MET A 200 -8.82 -0.20 -15.17
C MET A 200 -8.80 -1.74 -15.08
N ILE A 201 -9.60 -2.42 -15.91
CA ILE A 201 -9.59 -3.88 -16.05
C ILE A 201 -8.20 -4.37 -16.49
N ALA A 202 -7.59 -3.70 -17.47
CA ALA A 202 -6.24 -4.02 -17.93
C ALA A 202 -5.22 -3.82 -16.79
N ARG A 203 -5.30 -2.69 -16.08
CA ARG A 203 -4.36 -2.35 -15.00
C ARG A 203 -4.33 -3.36 -13.87
N PHE A 204 -5.49 -3.88 -13.49
CA PHE A 204 -5.62 -4.88 -12.43
C PHE A 204 -5.48 -6.32 -12.92
N GLY A 205 -5.11 -6.53 -14.19
CA GLY A 205 -4.95 -7.87 -14.76
C GLY A 205 -6.24 -8.68 -14.78
N LEU A 206 -7.37 -8.00 -14.96
CA LEU A 206 -8.72 -8.57 -14.99
C LEU A 206 -9.22 -8.82 -16.42
N TRP A 207 -8.36 -8.65 -17.44
CA TRP A 207 -8.75 -8.69 -18.86
C TRP A 207 -9.52 -9.94 -19.25
N ASN A 208 -9.01 -11.11 -18.85
CA ASN A 208 -9.62 -12.41 -19.16
C ASN A 208 -10.81 -12.76 -18.25
N TYR A 209 -11.05 -11.94 -17.21
CA TYR A 209 -12.12 -12.15 -16.22
C TYR A 209 -13.28 -11.15 -16.38
N LYS A 210 -13.18 -10.21 -17.33
CA LYS A 210 -14.09 -9.06 -17.47
C LYS A 210 -15.57 -9.45 -17.66
N HIS A 211 -15.84 -10.63 -18.22
CA HIS A 211 -17.20 -11.14 -18.46
C HIS A 211 -17.70 -12.11 -17.38
N LEU A 212 -16.85 -12.48 -16.42
CA LEU A 212 -17.22 -13.38 -15.34
C LEU A 212 -18.03 -12.67 -14.26
N LYS A 213 -18.79 -13.45 -13.51
CA LYS A 213 -19.58 -13.05 -12.34
C LYS A 213 -18.78 -13.22 -11.06
N TRP A 214 -19.22 -12.55 -9.99
CA TRP A 214 -18.56 -12.58 -8.67
C TRP A 214 -18.22 -13.97 -8.13
N ASN A 215 -19.12 -14.95 -8.32
CA ASN A 215 -18.93 -16.31 -7.81
C ASN A 215 -17.86 -17.11 -8.56
N GLU A 216 -17.44 -16.65 -9.74
CA GLU A 216 -16.46 -17.32 -10.60
C GLU A 216 -15.02 -16.82 -10.33
N LEU A 217 -14.86 -15.86 -9.41
CA LEU A 217 -13.59 -15.24 -9.07
C LEU A 217 -13.00 -15.82 -7.78
N SER A 218 -11.67 -15.99 -7.77
CA SER A 218 -10.90 -16.23 -6.53
C SER A 218 -10.94 -15.02 -5.59
N SER A 219 -10.55 -15.20 -4.33
CA SER A 219 -10.43 -14.10 -3.35
C SER A 219 -9.52 -12.97 -3.85
N GLY A 220 -8.37 -13.32 -4.44
CA GLY A 220 -7.44 -12.34 -5.03
C GLY A 220 -8.07 -11.51 -6.15
N TYR A 221 -8.79 -12.15 -7.08
CA TYR A 221 -9.45 -11.43 -8.16
C TYR A 221 -10.62 -10.57 -7.67
N LYS A 222 -11.33 -10.99 -6.61
CA LYS A 222 -12.35 -10.15 -5.95
C LYS A 222 -11.74 -8.89 -5.35
N MET A 223 -10.60 -9.00 -4.66
CA MET A 223 -9.88 -7.84 -4.13
C MET A 223 -9.43 -6.90 -5.25
N ARG A 224 -8.85 -7.43 -6.34
CA ARG A 224 -8.47 -6.63 -7.51
C ARG A 224 -9.65 -5.93 -8.16
N PHE A 225 -10.79 -6.60 -8.26
CA PHE A 225 -12.02 -5.98 -8.74
C PHE A 225 -12.49 -4.84 -7.83
N GLU A 226 -12.46 -5.03 -6.50
CA GLU A 226 -12.84 -3.98 -5.56
C GLU A 226 -11.91 -2.77 -5.65
N LEU A 227 -10.60 -2.99 -5.82
CA LEU A 227 -9.65 -1.90 -6.10
C LEU A 227 -9.97 -1.21 -7.42
N ALA A 228 -10.17 -1.96 -8.51
CA ALA A 228 -10.56 -1.40 -9.80
C ALA A 228 -11.83 -0.54 -9.68
N ARG A 229 -12.87 -1.08 -9.04
CA ARG A 229 -14.17 -0.44 -8.84
C ARG A 229 -14.05 0.86 -8.04
N THR A 230 -13.23 0.85 -7.00
CA THR A 230 -13.10 2.00 -6.11
C THR A 230 -12.24 3.11 -6.71
N LEU A 231 -11.16 2.75 -7.41
CA LEU A 231 -10.23 3.70 -8.01
C LEU A 231 -10.76 4.38 -9.27
N LEU A 232 -11.77 3.81 -9.93
CA LEU A 232 -12.49 4.48 -11.03
C LEU A 232 -13.08 5.84 -10.61
N ARG A 233 -13.36 6.02 -9.32
CA ARG A 233 -13.90 7.26 -8.75
C ARG A 233 -12.83 8.30 -8.41
N GLN A 234 -11.55 7.99 -8.63
CA GLN A 234 -10.42 8.88 -8.33
C GLN A 234 -10.44 9.41 -6.88
N PRO A 235 -10.52 8.53 -5.86
CA PRO A 235 -10.62 8.98 -4.47
C PRO A 235 -9.32 9.58 -3.96
N GLU A 236 -9.41 10.43 -2.95
CA GLU A 236 -8.26 11.03 -2.26
C GLU A 236 -7.84 10.24 -1.02
N LEU A 237 -8.77 9.48 -0.43
CA LEU A 237 -8.52 8.61 0.71
C LEU A 237 -9.06 7.20 0.47
N LEU A 238 -8.19 6.20 0.65
CA LEU A 238 -8.53 4.79 0.61
C LEU A 238 -8.24 4.15 1.98
N LEU A 239 -9.28 3.55 2.57
CA LEU A 239 -9.23 2.86 3.84
C LEU A 239 -9.51 1.38 3.58
N LEU A 240 -8.54 0.51 3.85
CA LEU A 240 -8.64 -0.93 3.62
C LEU A 240 -8.57 -1.70 4.93
N ASP A 241 -9.60 -2.48 5.24
CA ASP A 241 -9.62 -3.32 6.43
C ASP A 241 -9.23 -4.77 6.10
N GLU A 242 -8.03 -5.19 6.53
CA GLU A 242 -7.50 -6.55 6.36
C GLU A 242 -7.59 -7.07 4.90
N PRO A 243 -7.22 -6.29 3.86
CA PRO A 243 -7.45 -6.67 2.47
C PRO A 243 -6.56 -7.81 1.98
N LEU A 244 -5.53 -8.16 2.75
CA LEU A 244 -4.60 -9.25 2.45
C LEU A 244 -5.06 -10.60 3.04
N ALA A 245 -6.14 -10.58 3.84
CA ALA A 245 -6.68 -11.78 4.44
C ALA A 245 -7.14 -12.78 3.38
N ASN A 246 -6.79 -14.05 3.56
CA ASN A 246 -7.14 -15.15 2.66
C ASN A 246 -6.55 -15.04 1.24
N LEU A 247 -5.45 -14.30 1.10
CA LEU A 247 -4.61 -14.29 -0.10
C LEU A 247 -3.35 -15.12 0.14
N ASP A 248 -2.83 -15.76 -0.91
CA ASP A 248 -1.49 -16.35 -0.88
C ASP A 248 -0.41 -15.25 -0.89
N VAL A 249 0.81 -15.61 -0.47
CA VAL A 249 1.93 -14.66 -0.30
C VAL A 249 2.26 -13.89 -1.59
N LEU A 250 2.18 -14.55 -2.76
CA LEU A 250 2.48 -13.89 -4.03
C LEU A 250 1.37 -12.89 -4.38
N ALA A 251 0.11 -13.26 -4.20
CA ALA A 251 -1.01 -12.35 -4.39
C ALA A 251 -0.94 -11.13 -3.43
N GLN A 252 -0.57 -11.34 -2.17
CA GLN A 252 -0.37 -10.24 -1.22
C GLN A 252 0.70 -9.26 -1.70
N GLN A 253 1.86 -9.75 -2.13
CA GLN A 253 2.95 -8.91 -2.63
C GLN A 253 2.53 -8.07 -3.84
N VAL A 254 1.81 -8.67 -4.78
CA VAL A 254 1.32 -7.95 -5.97
C VAL A 254 0.33 -6.85 -5.58
N ILE A 255 -0.62 -7.13 -4.66
CA ILE A 255 -1.58 -6.13 -4.19
C ILE A 255 -0.87 -4.98 -3.48
N LEU A 256 0.08 -5.29 -2.59
CA LEU A 256 0.86 -4.28 -1.88
C LEU A 256 1.64 -3.37 -2.84
N GLU A 257 2.26 -3.95 -3.87
CA GLU A 257 2.98 -3.19 -4.90
C GLU A 257 2.04 -2.34 -5.76
N ASP A 258 0.87 -2.86 -6.12
CA ASP A 258 -0.17 -2.09 -6.82
C ASP A 258 -0.62 -0.89 -5.98
N LEU A 259 -0.99 -1.12 -4.71
CA LEU A 259 -1.39 -0.07 -3.77
C LEU A 259 -0.32 1.02 -3.65
N LYS A 260 0.95 0.63 -3.46
CA LYS A 260 2.06 1.59 -3.40
C LYS A 260 2.21 2.39 -4.70
N SER A 261 2.07 1.75 -5.86
CA SER A 261 2.21 2.43 -7.15
C SER A 261 1.09 3.43 -7.41
N ILE A 262 -0.13 3.11 -6.94
CA ILE A 262 -1.34 3.93 -7.07
C ILE A 262 -1.27 5.13 -6.13
N CYS A 263 -0.87 4.93 -4.86
CA CYS A 263 -0.62 6.04 -3.93
C CYS A 263 0.42 7.02 -4.46
N ASN A 264 1.46 6.51 -5.12
CA ASN A 264 2.51 7.31 -5.76
C ASN A 264 2.16 7.75 -7.20
N SER A 265 0.88 7.78 -7.59
CA SER A 265 0.45 8.43 -8.83
C SER A 265 0.90 9.89 -8.83
N ILE A 266 1.39 10.36 -9.99
CA ILE A 266 1.92 11.73 -10.11
C ILE A 266 0.76 12.73 -10.22
N ASN A 267 -0.29 12.32 -10.93
CA ASN A 267 -1.44 13.16 -11.23
C ASN A 267 -2.57 13.02 -10.21
N ASN A 268 -2.75 11.82 -9.65
CA ASN A 268 -3.79 11.55 -8.67
C ASN A 268 -3.28 10.69 -7.50
N PRO A 269 -2.35 11.22 -6.68
CA PRO A 269 -1.90 10.51 -5.50
C PRO A 269 -3.05 10.31 -4.51
N ILE A 270 -3.00 9.20 -3.78
CA ILE A 270 -4.07 8.78 -2.86
C ILE A 270 -3.46 8.53 -1.49
N ALA A 271 -4.08 9.06 -0.44
CA ALA A 271 -3.76 8.66 0.92
C ALA A 271 -4.31 7.26 1.20
N LEU A 272 -3.50 6.36 1.75
CA LEU A 272 -3.93 5.00 2.05
C LEU A 272 -3.76 4.69 3.53
N ILE A 273 -4.77 4.08 4.13
CA ILE A 273 -4.65 3.36 5.41
C ILE A 273 -4.97 1.90 5.16
N LEU A 274 -4.02 1.02 5.45
CA LEU A 274 -4.09 -0.42 5.26
C LEU A 274 -4.00 -1.12 6.61
N SER A 275 -5.07 -1.78 7.06
CA SER A 275 -5.00 -2.57 8.30
C SER A 275 -4.51 -4.00 8.07
N SER A 276 -3.77 -4.52 9.04
CA SER A 276 -3.37 -5.93 9.12
C SER A 276 -3.12 -6.35 10.57
N GLN A 277 -3.28 -7.64 10.86
CA GLN A 277 -2.75 -8.25 12.09
C GLN A 277 -1.23 -8.41 12.09
N GLN A 278 -0.61 -8.43 10.92
CA GLN A 278 0.78 -8.79 10.71
C GLN A 278 1.57 -7.58 10.24
N LEU A 279 2.50 -7.13 11.09
CA LEU A 279 3.33 -5.97 10.80
C LEU A 279 4.13 -6.12 9.49
N TYR A 280 4.69 -7.30 9.25
CA TYR A 280 5.55 -7.55 8.09
C TYR A 280 4.80 -7.35 6.75
N GLU A 281 3.49 -7.56 6.74
CA GLU A 281 2.67 -7.38 5.53
C GLU A 281 2.63 -5.91 5.11
N VAL A 282 2.41 -5.02 6.08
CA VAL A 282 2.19 -3.58 5.80
C VAL A 282 3.49 -2.78 5.79
N GLU A 283 4.52 -3.22 6.53
CA GLU A 283 5.79 -2.52 6.65
C GLU A 283 6.49 -2.31 5.30
N LYS A 284 6.40 -3.27 4.36
CA LYS A 284 7.08 -3.18 3.06
C LYS A 284 6.69 -1.93 2.26
N ILE A 285 5.48 -1.44 2.44
CA ILE A 285 4.93 -0.33 1.65
C ILE A 285 4.56 0.91 2.46
N SER A 286 4.46 0.80 3.78
CA SER A 286 3.99 1.89 4.63
C SER A 286 5.09 2.91 4.88
N ASP A 287 4.75 4.19 4.72
CA ASP A 287 5.59 5.32 5.13
C ASP A 287 5.51 5.54 6.64
N LYS A 288 4.34 5.25 7.24
CA LYS A 288 4.08 5.35 8.69
C LYS A 288 3.28 4.16 9.17
N VAL A 289 3.43 3.79 10.44
CA VAL A 289 2.65 2.70 11.05
C VAL A 289 1.96 3.22 12.30
N ILE A 290 0.64 3.04 12.31
CA ILE A 290 -0.24 3.29 13.45
C ILE A 290 -0.39 1.95 14.18
N TYR A 291 -0.01 1.90 15.45
CA TYR A 291 -0.20 0.73 16.28
C TYR A 291 -1.41 0.89 17.20
N LEU A 292 -2.24 -0.16 17.23
CA LEU A 292 -3.36 -0.27 18.16
C LEU A 292 -3.21 -1.52 19.04
N LYS A 293 -3.22 -1.29 20.36
CA LYS A 293 -3.25 -2.34 21.38
C LYS A 293 -4.23 -1.98 22.48
N ASP A 294 -5.20 -2.86 22.75
CA ASP A 294 -6.24 -2.63 23.77
C ASP A 294 -6.95 -1.26 23.61
N GLY A 295 -7.17 -0.84 22.35
CA GLY A 295 -7.78 0.45 22.01
C GLY A 295 -6.87 1.66 22.21
N LYS A 296 -5.63 1.47 22.65
CA LYS A 296 -4.62 2.52 22.78
C LYS A 296 -3.84 2.69 21.48
N TYR A 297 -3.68 3.95 21.10
CA TYR A 297 -2.95 4.38 19.91
C TYR A 297 -1.49 4.69 20.26
N LYS A 298 -0.58 4.28 19.38
CA LYS A 298 0.80 4.75 19.32
C LYS A 298 1.17 4.97 17.85
N ASP A 299 1.84 6.08 17.55
CA ASP A 299 2.47 6.33 16.25
C ASP A 299 3.97 6.46 16.44
N ASN A 300 4.72 6.11 15.40
CA ASN A 300 6.17 6.01 15.41
C ASN A 300 6.85 7.33 15.82
N LYS A 301 6.19 8.49 15.70
CA LYS A 301 6.79 9.78 16.06
C LYS A 301 7.12 9.95 17.55
N GLU A 302 6.33 9.38 18.46
CA GLU A 302 6.59 9.53 19.90
C GLU A 302 7.75 8.66 20.39
N THR A 303 8.17 7.67 19.60
CA THR A 303 9.24 6.74 19.97
C THR A 303 10.58 7.05 19.28
N ILE A 304 10.65 8.12 18.49
CA ILE A 304 11.86 8.52 17.75
C ILE A 304 12.86 9.24 18.68
N GLU A 305 12.40 9.94 19.71
CA GLU A 305 13.28 10.77 20.55
C GLU A 305 14.24 9.99 21.46
N ASP A 306 13.96 8.72 21.81
CA ASP A 306 14.83 7.93 22.71
C ASP A 306 15.79 6.95 22.00
N ASP A 307 15.60 6.67 20.70
CA ASP A 307 16.23 5.52 19.99
C ASP A 307 16.84 5.89 18.61
N GLU A 308 17.01 7.19 18.31
CA GLU A 308 17.33 7.66 16.96
C GLU A 308 18.69 7.20 16.40
N ASN A 309 19.59 6.76 17.27
CA ASN A 309 20.96 6.46 16.86
C ASN A 309 21.42 5.02 17.15
N GLN A 310 20.60 4.10 17.66
CA GLN A 310 21.05 2.72 17.94
C GLN A 310 20.92 1.81 16.71
N LEU A 311 21.92 0.97 16.42
CA LEU A 311 21.80 -0.10 15.41
C LEU A 311 20.99 -1.26 16.00
N ILE A 312 19.88 -1.63 15.34
CA ILE A 312 19.01 -2.72 15.77
C ILE A 312 18.93 -3.77 14.66
N ILE A 313 19.11 -5.04 15.02
CA ILE A 313 19.29 -6.14 14.07
C ILE A 313 18.56 -7.39 14.52
N GLU A 314 17.91 -8.05 13.57
CA GLU A 314 17.39 -9.39 13.76
C GLU A 314 18.38 -10.43 13.23
N ILE A 315 18.52 -11.53 13.97
CA ILE A 315 19.44 -12.62 13.66
C ILE A 315 18.75 -13.95 13.98
N ASP A 316 18.47 -14.73 12.96
CA ASP A 316 18.12 -16.14 13.07
C ASP A 316 19.39 -16.96 12.80
N CYS A 317 19.82 -17.72 13.81
CA CYS A 317 21.04 -18.51 13.73
C CYS A 317 20.98 -19.70 14.69
N ASN A 318 21.84 -20.70 14.43
CA ASN A 318 21.97 -21.88 15.29
C ASN A 318 22.71 -21.61 16.63
N ALA A 319 23.29 -20.41 16.81
CA ALA A 319 24.08 -20.07 17.98
C ALA A 319 23.21 -19.79 19.21
N LYS A 320 23.72 -20.20 20.38
CA LYS A 320 23.11 -19.89 21.67
C LYS A 320 23.36 -18.44 22.06
N ARG A 321 22.44 -17.87 22.85
CA ARG A 321 22.51 -16.51 23.39
C ARG A 321 23.89 -16.15 23.96
N ASP A 322 24.48 -17.02 24.76
CA ASP A 322 25.76 -16.76 25.43
C ASP A 322 26.92 -16.63 24.43
N VAL A 323 26.87 -17.38 23.33
CA VAL A 323 27.85 -17.28 22.24
C VAL A 323 27.67 -15.97 21.49
N LEU A 324 26.43 -15.55 21.22
CA LEU A 324 26.18 -14.27 20.57
C LEU A 324 26.63 -13.09 21.45
N LEU A 325 26.37 -13.15 22.76
CA LEU A 325 26.83 -12.11 23.69
C LEU A 325 28.36 -12.02 23.73
N SER A 326 29.08 -13.14 23.73
CA SER A 326 30.54 -13.12 23.77
C SER A 326 31.17 -12.58 22.48
N ILE A 327 30.65 -12.95 21.31
CA ILE A 327 31.20 -12.43 20.04
C ILE A 327 30.85 -10.95 19.82
N PHE A 328 29.73 -10.48 20.38
CA PHE A 328 29.29 -9.09 20.29
C PHE A 328 29.80 -8.20 21.43
N GLU A 329 30.56 -8.74 22.38
CA GLU A 329 31.14 -7.98 23.50
C GLU A 329 31.97 -6.79 23.00
N ASN A 330 32.75 -7.00 21.93
CA ASN A 330 33.57 -5.96 21.30
C ASN A 330 32.78 -4.98 20.41
N LEU A 331 31.49 -5.25 20.15
CA LEU A 331 30.62 -4.41 19.31
C LEU A 331 29.69 -3.51 20.12
N GLN A 332 29.95 -3.37 21.43
CA GLN A 332 29.16 -2.52 22.33
C GLN A 332 27.66 -2.86 22.28
N ILE A 333 27.33 -4.16 22.35
CA ILE A 333 25.95 -4.61 22.43
C ILE A 333 25.27 -4.07 23.69
N VAL A 334 24.11 -3.45 23.52
CA VAL A 334 23.29 -2.85 24.58
C VAL A 334 22.31 -3.88 25.13
N LYS A 335 21.62 -4.59 24.24
CA LYS A 335 20.56 -5.53 24.59
C LYS A 335 20.50 -6.66 23.58
N LEU A 336 20.22 -7.87 24.06
CA LEU A 336 19.91 -9.04 23.22
C LEU A 336 18.60 -9.66 23.72
N ILE A 337 17.60 -9.73 22.87
CA ILE A 337 16.28 -10.32 23.14
C ILE A 337 16.15 -11.58 22.28
N TYR A 338 15.53 -12.63 22.81
CA TYR A 338 15.19 -13.81 22.01
C TYR A 338 13.67 -13.91 21.93
N ASN A 339 13.13 -13.89 20.71
CA ASN A 339 11.70 -13.96 20.47
C ASN A 339 11.41 -14.99 19.36
N GLY A 340 10.82 -16.13 19.74
CA GLY A 340 10.26 -17.08 18.78
C GLY A 340 11.24 -17.67 17.75
N GLY A 341 12.52 -17.84 18.10
CA GLY A 341 13.55 -18.37 17.16
C GLY A 341 14.53 -17.33 16.65
N ILE A 342 14.24 -16.04 16.85
CA ILE A 342 15.06 -14.93 16.33
C ILE A 342 15.63 -14.12 17.50
N TYR A 343 16.90 -13.75 17.40
CA TYR A 343 17.53 -12.80 18.29
C TYR A 343 17.36 -11.37 17.76
N VAL A 344 17.03 -10.44 18.64
CA VAL A 344 17.06 -9.00 18.37
C VAL A 344 18.15 -8.36 19.19
N ALA A 345 19.16 -7.87 18.51
CA ALA A 345 20.35 -7.27 19.08
C ALA A 345 20.34 -5.75 18.87
N TYR A 346 20.59 -5.01 19.94
CA TYR A 346 20.67 -3.56 19.99
C TYR A 346 22.13 -3.19 20.23
N PHE A 347 22.68 -2.31 19.42
CA PHE A 347 24.06 -1.84 19.49
C PHE A 347 24.10 -0.32 19.59
N LYS A 348 25.20 0.21 20.12
CA LYS A 348 25.44 1.65 20.19
C LYS A 348 25.67 2.27 18.80
N GLU A 349 25.66 3.60 18.79
CA GLU A 349 25.56 4.44 17.58
C GLU A 349 26.71 4.30 16.58
N ASP A 350 27.87 3.85 17.05
CA ASP A 350 29.08 3.67 16.24
C ASP A 350 29.14 2.32 15.52
N THR A 351 28.27 1.37 15.87
CA THR A 351 28.31 0.03 15.28
C THR A 351 27.65 0.02 13.90
N LEU A 352 28.43 -0.31 12.87
CA LEU A 352 27.91 -0.52 11.51
C LEU A 352 27.34 -1.94 11.36
N PHE A 353 26.25 -2.05 10.59
CA PHE A 353 25.65 -3.37 10.30
C PHE A 353 26.64 -4.33 9.63
N SER A 354 27.50 -3.82 8.75
CA SER A 354 28.57 -4.61 8.12
C SER A 354 29.53 -5.22 9.13
N THR A 355 29.89 -4.50 10.21
CA THR A 355 30.79 -4.99 11.25
C THR A 355 30.18 -6.15 12.04
N VAL A 356 28.85 -6.14 12.24
CA VAL A 356 28.14 -7.26 12.85
C VAL A 356 28.17 -8.49 11.93
N LEU A 357 27.91 -8.31 10.64
CA LEU A 357 27.98 -9.40 9.65
C LEU A 357 29.39 -10.00 9.58
N GLU A 358 30.43 -9.15 9.58
CA GLU A 358 31.82 -9.60 9.63
C GLU A 358 32.12 -10.40 10.89
N THR A 359 31.61 -9.98 12.04
CA THR A 359 31.84 -10.65 13.32
C THR A 359 31.17 -12.01 13.37
N LEU A 360 29.92 -12.11 12.89
CA LEU A 360 29.21 -13.38 12.73
C LEU A 360 29.98 -14.32 11.78
N GLY A 361 30.46 -13.79 10.65
CA GLY A 361 31.25 -14.54 9.68
C GLY A 361 32.60 -15.03 10.22
N LYS A 362 33.35 -14.16 10.94
CA LYS A 362 34.64 -14.51 11.57
C LYS A 362 34.51 -15.65 12.56
N HIS A 363 33.42 -15.69 13.33
CA HIS A 363 33.14 -16.73 14.29
C HIS A 363 32.38 -17.93 13.70
N LYS A 364 32.19 -17.95 12.37
CA LYS A 364 31.51 -19.04 11.62
C LYS A 364 30.13 -19.38 12.19
N ILE A 365 29.40 -18.36 12.63
CA ILE A 365 28.02 -18.53 13.07
C ILE A 365 27.16 -18.83 11.85
N GLU A 366 26.39 -19.91 11.90
CA GLU A 366 25.47 -20.28 10.81
C GLU A 366 24.22 -19.41 10.95
N VAL A 367 24.16 -18.36 10.14
CA VAL A 367 23.05 -17.40 10.11
C VAL A 367 22.10 -17.78 8.98
N THR A 368 20.86 -18.13 9.34
CA THR A 368 19.80 -18.46 8.40
C THR A 368 19.16 -17.19 7.84
N TYR A 369 19.01 -16.16 8.69
CA TYR A 369 18.40 -14.88 8.33
C TYR A 369 19.00 -13.76 9.18
N THR A 370 19.21 -12.60 8.56
CA THR A 370 19.52 -11.38 9.30
C THR A 370 18.99 -10.15 8.59
N ARG A 371 18.53 -9.17 9.35
CA ARG A 371 17.97 -7.92 8.83
C ARG A 371 18.30 -6.75 9.74
N ASN A 372 18.79 -5.67 9.16
CA ASN A 372 18.87 -4.38 9.84
C ASN A 372 17.45 -3.82 10.00
N ILE A 373 16.99 -3.70 11.24
CA ILE A 373 15.67 -3.17 11.59
C ILE A 373 15.74 -1.80 12.28
N THR A 374 16.87 -1.10 12.21
CA THR A 374 17.08 0.22 12.83
C THR A 374 16.03 1.24 12.41
N LYS A 375 15.70 1.28 11.12
CA LYS A 375 14.66 2.16 10.54
C LYS A 375 13.32 1.46 10.32
N SER A 376 13.21 0.23 10.80
CA SER A 376 12.04 -0.62 10.62
C SER A 376 11.13 -0.45 11.82
N THR A 377 9.83 -0.36 11.56
CA THR A 377 8.84 -0.20 12.63
C THR A 377 8.87 -1.41 13.55
N ARG A 378 9.27 -2.59 13.03
CA ARG A 378 9.51 -3.84 13.76
C ARG A 378 10.30 -3.66 15.07
N ARG A 379 11.22 -2.69 15.18
CA ARG A 379 11.95 -2.42 16.43
C ARG A 379 11.05 -2.16 17.65
N PHE A 380 9.86 -1.59 17.43
CA PHE A 380 8.88 -1.31 18.49
C PHE A 380 8.02 -2.53 18.89
N PHE A 381 8.15 -3.63 18.16
CA PHE A 381 7.27 -4.80 18.29
C PHE A 381 7.99 -6.05 18.81
N VAL A 382 9.33 -6.04 18.85
CA VAL A 382 10.13 -7.17 19.38
C VAL A 382 10.65 -6.91 20.79
N SER A 383 10.31 -5.76 21.39
CA SER A 383 10.76 -5.31 22.71
C SER A 383 10.09 -5.99 23.89
#